data_AF-Q08809-F1
#
_entry.id   AF-Q08809-F1
#
_cell.length_a   1.000
_cell.length_b   1.000
_cell.length_c   1.000
_cell.angle_alpha   90.00
_cell.angle_beta   90.00
_cell.angle_gamma   90.00
#
_symmetry.space_group_name_H-M   'P 1'
#
loop_
_entity.id
_entity.type
_entity.pdbx_description
1 polymer ?
#
loop_
_entity_poly.entity_id
_entity_poly.type
_entity_poly.pdbx_seq_one_letter_code
_entity_poly.pdbx_strand_id
1 'polypeptide(L)'
;VYREWAPAAQEAQVIGDFNGWIGSNHRMEKNEFGVWSINIPDSGGNPAIHHNSRVKFRFKHGDGVWVDRIPAWIRYATVDPTNLQPYDGVYWDPPPPERYQFNYPRPPKPQAPRIYEAHVGMSSSEPRINTYREFADDVLRRI
;
A
#
# COMPACT_ATOMS: atom_id res chain seq x y z
N VAL A 1 -1.74 7.33 12.98
CA VAL A 1 -3.13 7.76 12.61
C VAL A 1 -3.44 7.29 11.20
N TYR A 2 -4.58 6.61 11.02
CA TYR A 2 -5.11 6.23 9.71
C TYR A 2 -6.34 7.09 9.38
N ARG A 3 -6.52 7.45 8.09
CA ARG A 3 -7.66 8.20 7.59
C ARG A 3 -8.14 7.63 6.26
N GLU A 4 -9.44 7.63 6.05
CA GLU A 4 -10.08 7.21 4.80
C GLU A 4 -11.28 8.09 4.49
N TRP A 5 -11.43 8.51 3.24
CA TRP A 5 -12.61 9.28 2.82
C TRP A 5 -13.67 8.33 2.28
N ALA A 6 -14.74 8.15 3.05
CA ALA A 6 -15.83 7.25 2.71
C ALA A 6 -17.16 7.84 3.20
N PRO A 7 -17.69 8.89 2.55
CA PRO A 7 -18.88 9.60 3.00
C PRO A 7 -20.14 8.73 2.97
N ALA A 8 -20.20 7.72 2.11
CA ALA A 8 -21.32 6.79 2.03
C ALA A 8 -21.32 5.73 3.16
N ALA A 9 -20.20 5.52 3.86
CA ALA A 9 -20.15 4.58 4.96
C ALA A 9 -20.93 5.10 6.18
N GLN A 10 -21.60 4.18 6.87
CA GLN A 10 -22.35 4.42 8.11
C GLN A 10 -21.55 4.01 9.35
N GLU A 11 -20.77 2.94 9.24
CA GLU A 11 -19.80 2.48 10.24
C GLU A 11 -18.48 2.15 9.53
N ALA A 12 -17.35 2.35 10.19
CA ALA A 12 -16.06 1.91 9.67
C ALA A 12 -15.09 1.41 10.75
N GLN A 13 -14.21 0.51 10.33
CA GLN A 13 -13.22 -0.18 11.14
C GLN A 13 -11.93 -0.38 10.33
N VAL A 14 -10.82 -0.56 11.04
CA VAL A 14 -9.58 -1.06 10.46
C VAL A 14 -9.41 -2.53 10.85
N ILE A 15 -9.13 -3.38 9.87
CA ILE A 15 -8.87 -4.80 10.07
C ILE A 15 -7.54 -5.18 9.43
N GLY A 16 -6.91 -6.23 9.93
CA GLY A 16 -5.68 -6.75 9.36
C GLY A 16 -5.06 -7.85 10.22
N ASP A 17 -3.87 -8.28 9.83
CA ASP A 17 -3.14 -9.32 10.57
C ASP A 17 -2.93 -8.90 12.04
N PHE A 18 -2.69 -7.61 12.29
CA PHE A 18 -2.43 -7.05 13.62
C PHE A 18 -3.58 -7.21 14.64
N ASN A 19 -4.82 -7.41 14.16
CA ASN A 19 -5.98 -7.59 15.02
C ASN A 19 -6.76 -8.87 14.72
N GLY A 20 -6.11 -9.85 14.08
CA GLY A 20 -6.73 -11.12 13.72
C GLY A 20 -7.93 -10.96 12.79
N TRP A 21 -7.96 -9.89 11.99
CA TRP A 21 -9.08 -9.53 11.11
C TRP A 21 -10.40 -9.21 11.83
N ILE A 22 -10.32 -8.82 13.12
CA ILE A 22 -11.44 -8.46 13.98
C ILE A 22 -11.42 -6.95 14.25
N GLY A 23 -12.35 -6.23 13.63
CA GLY A 23 -12.41 -4.76 13.68
C GLY A 23 -13.18 -4.17 14.87
N SER A 24 -13.78 -4.99 15.74
CA SER A 24 -14.63 -4.51 16.85
C SER A 24 -13.93 -3.55 17.80
N ASN A 25 -12.62 -3.73 18.01
CA ASN A 25 -11.76 -2.88 18.85
C ASN A 25 -11.06 -1.75 18.09
N HIS A 26 -11.30 -1.62 16.78
CA HIS A 26 -10.64 -0.65 15.90
C HIS A 26 -11.67 0.14 15.07
N ARG A 27 -12.74 0.59 15.74
CA ARG A 27 -13.76 1.45 15.16
C ARG A 27 -13.19 2.83 14.85
N MET A 28 -13.57 3.38 13.70
CA MET A 28 -13.16 4.70 13.26
C MET A 28 -14.24 5.74 13.55
N GLU A 29 -13.86 7.00 13.62
CA GLU A 29 -14.75 8.14 13.81
C GLU A 29 -14.88 8.95 12.52
N LYS A 30 -16.11 9.30 12.14
CA LYS A 30 -16.44 10.07 10.93
C LYS A 30 -16.59 11.54 11.27
N ASN A 31 -15.91 12.42 10.54
CA ASN A 31 -16.11 13.87 10.65
C ASN A 31 -17.23 14.37 9.71
N GLU A 32 -17.49 15.68 9.74
CA GLU A 32 -18.54 16.35 8.94
C GLU A 32 -18.35 16.23 7.41
N PHE A 33 -17.12 15.97 6.95
CA PHE A 33 -16.79 15.80 5.52
C PHE A 33 -16.77 14.34 5.06
N GLY A 34 -17.16 13.40 5.94
CA GLY A 34 -17.15 11.98 5.65
C GLY A 34 -15.76 11.33 5.64
N VAL A 35 -14.78 11.99 6.27
CA VAL A 35 -13.46 11.40 6.53
C VAL A 35 -13.54 10.60 7.82
N TRP A 36 -13.21 9.32 7.72
CA TRP A 36 -13.06 8.41 8.84
C TRP A 36 -11.63 8.48 9.36
N SER A 37 -11.44 8.45 10.67
CA SER A 37 -10.11 8.43 11.27
C SER A 37 -10.02 7.54 12.51
N ILE A 38 -8.84 7.02 12.77
CA ILE A 38 -8.51 6.29 14.00
C ILE A 38 -7.04 6.54 14.38
N ASN A 39 -6.81 6.68 15.68
CA ASN A 39 -5.47 6.62 16.25
C ASN A 39 -5.28 5.25 16.91
N ILE A 40 -4.33 4.46 16.43
CA ILE A 40 -3.98 3.16 16.99
C ILE A 40 -2.65 3.37 17.73
N PRO A 41 -2.63 3.29 19.08
CA PRO A 41 -1.43 3.54 19.85
C PRO A 41 -0.41 2.42 19.63
N ASP A 42 0.87 2.75 19.83
CA ASP A 42 1.95 1.77 19.83
C ASP A 42 1.75 0.72 20.93
N SER A 43 2.18 -0.52 20.66
CA SER A 43 2.17 -1.63 21.60
C SER A 43 3.59 -1.93 22.06
N GLY A 44 3.89 -1.72 23.34
CA GLY A 44 5.22 -2.00 23.90
C GLY A 44 6.35 -1.19 23.25
N GLY A 45 6.06 0.04 22.80
CA GLY A 45 7.03 0.92 22.13
C GLY A 45 7.25 0.61 20.64
N ASN A 46 6.49 -0.34 20.08
CA ASN A 46 6.52 -0.65 18.65
C ASN A 46 5.18 -0.27 17.98
N PRO A 47 5.20 0.09 16.68
CA PRO A 47 3.96 0.31 15.93
C PRO A 47 3.01 -0.88 16.04
N ALA A 48 1.75 -0.63 16.37
CA ALA A 48 0.75 -1.70 16.51
C ALA A 48 0.49 -2.47 15.20
N ILE A 49 0.68 -1.81 14.06
CA ILE A 49 0.63 -2.45 12.73
C ILE A 49 2.07 -2.66 12.29
N HIS A 50 2.48 -3.92 12.19
CA HIS A 50 3.83 -4.28 11.79
C HIS A 50 4.09 -3.98 10.31
N HIS A 51 5.31 -3.58 9.97
CA HIS A 51 5.76 -3.50 8.58
C HIS A 51 5.46 -4.81 7.83
N ASN A 52 5.02 -4.67 6.57
CA ASN A 52 4.75 -5.79 5.66
C ASN A 52 3.58 -6.69 6.12
N SER A 53 2.73 -6.23 7.04
CA SER A 53 1.48 -6.91 7.43
C SER A 53 0.29 -6.42 6.61
N ARG A 54 -0.74 -7.26 6.47
CA ARG A 54 -1.92 -6.94 5.66
C ARG A 54 -2.96 -6.14 6.44
N VAL A 55 -3.65 -5.26 5.73
CA VAL A 55 -4.70 -4.39 6.26
C VAL A 55 -5.85 -4.17 5.25
N LYS A 56 -7.06 -3.96 5.75
CA LYS A 56 -8.23 -3.50 4.98
C LYS A 56 -9.02 -2.44 5.74
N PHE A 57 -9.67 -1.58 4.97
CA PHE A 57 -10.76 -0.72 5.41
C PHE A 57 -12.06 -1.53 5.38
N ARG A 58 -12.68 -1.73 6.55
CA ARG A 58 -13.95 -2.42 6.69
C ARG A 58 -15.04 -1.40 6.99
N PHE A 59 -16.11 -1.38 6.21
CA PHE A 59 -17.20 -0.44 6.42
C PHE A 59 -18.56 -1.05 6.12
N LYS A 60 -19.61 -0.48 6.72
CA LYS A 60 -21.00 -0.76 6.34
C LYS A 60 -21.56 0.39 5.53
N HIS A 61 -22.43 0.06 4.59
CA HIS A 61 -23.29 1.01 3.89
C HIS A 61 -24.66 0.35 3.68
N GLY A 62 -25.71 1.15 3.52
CA GLY A 62 -27.04 0.65 3.18
C GLY A 62 -27.63 -0.35 4.17
N ASP A 63 -27.74 -1.61 3.73
CA ASP A 63 -28.38 -2.76 4.41
C ASP A 63 -27.63 -3.28 5.65
N GLY A 64 -26.49 -2.69 5.98
CA GLY A 64 -25.72 -3.01 7.17
C GLY A 64 -24.72 -4.15 7.00
N VAL A 65 -24.49 -4.62 5.77
CA VAL A 65 -23.47 -5.63 5.46
C VAL A 65 -22.06 -5.01 5.51
N TRP A 66 -21.12 -5.73 6.14
CA TRP A 66 -19.71 -5.35 6.14
C TRP A 66 -19.08 -5.60 4.76
N VAL A 67 -18.37 -4.59 4.28
CA VAL A 67 -17.61 -4.62 3.04
C VAL A 67 -16.15 -4.30 3.36
N ASP A 68 -15.26 -5.15 2.85
CA ASP A 68 -13.82 -4.97 3.02
C ASP A 68 -13.20 -4.44 1.72
N ARG A 69 -12.39 -3.40 1.83
CA ARG A 69 -11.65 -2.78 0.71
C ARG A 69 -10.21 -2.51 1.11
N ILE A 70 -9.34 -2.46 0.11
CA ILE A 70 -7.98 -1.96 0.29
C ILE A 70 -8.06 -0.45 0.56
N PRO A 71 -7.32 0.10 1.54
CA PRO A 71 -7.26 1.54 1.77
C PRO A 71 -6.89 2.30 0.49
N ALA A 72 -7.59 3.39 0.17
CA ALA A 72 -7.38 4.14 -1.07
C ALA A 72 -5.95 4.72 -1.16
N TRP A 73 -5.32 4.95 0.00
CA TRP A 73 -3.99 5.54 0.15
C TRP A 73 -2.91 4.51 0.50
N ILE A 74 -3.18 3.21 0.32
CA ILE A 74 -2.18 2.17 0.56
C ILE A 74 -0.96 2.38 -0.34
N ARG A 75 0.24 2.13 0.19
CA ARG A 75 1.50 2.33 -0.56
C ARG A 75 2.00 1.07 -1.25
N TYR A 76 1.48 -0.09 -0.83
CA TYR A 76 1.84 -1.38 -1.38
C TYR A 76 0.65 -2.33 -1.26
N ALA A 77 0.44 -3.17 -2.26
CA ALA A 77 -0.59 -4.19 -2.28
C ALA A 77 -0.04 -5.42 -2.97
N THR A 78 -0.38 -6.60 -2.47
CA THR A 78 0.09 -7.88 -3.01
C THR A 78 -1.08 -8.79 -3.31
N VAL A 79 -0.85 -9.74 -4.21
CA VAL A 79 -1.74 -10.85 -4.49
C VAL A 79 -0.91 -12.13 -4.48
N ASP A 80 -1.49 -13.23 -4.03
CA ASP A 80 -0.88 -14.55 -4.18
C ASP A 80 -0.90 -14.93 -5.67
N PRO A 81 0.26 -15.12 -6.34
CA PRO A 81 0.28 -15.45 -7.76
C PRO A 81 -0.26 -16.85 -8.06
N THR A 82 -0.40 -17.71 -7.05
CA THR A 82 -0.90 -19.09 -7.17
C THR A 82 -2.40 -19.21 -6.90
N ASN A 83 -3.02 -18.17 -6.35
CA ASN A 83 -4.42 -18.19 -5.95
C ASN A 83 -5.15 -16.96 -6.50
N LEU A 84 -6.29 -17.14 -7.16
CA LEU A 84 -7.08 -16.06 -7.79
C LEU A 84 -7.83 -15.19 -6.76
N GLN A 85 -7.24 -14.98 -5.59
CA GLN A 85 -7.81 -14.16 -4.54
C GLN A 85 -7.67 -12.67 -4.87
N PRO A 86 -8.55 -11.81 -4.32
CA PRO A 86 -8.36 -10.36 -4.39
C PRO A 86 -7.03 -9.94 -3.75
N TYR A 87 -6.52 -8.79 -4.17
CA TYR A 87 -5.35 -8.17 -3.54
C TYR A 87 -5.61 -7.84 -2.06
N ASP A 88 -4.53 -7.81 -1.30
CA ASP A 88 -4.49 -7.29 0.07
C ASP A 88 -3.66 -6.00 0.12
N GLY A 89 -4.13 -5.02 0.89
CA GLY A 89 -3.32 -3.85 1.21
C GLY A 89 -2.24 -4.22 2.20
N VAL A 90 -1.02 -3.73 2.02
CA VAL A 90 0.14 -4.01 2.87
C VAL A 90 0.60 -2.72 3.53
N TYR A 91 0.72 -2.74 4.87
CA TYR A 91 1.28 -1.63 5.62
C TYR A 91 2.80 -1.53 5.36
N TRP A 92 3.18 -0.59 4.50
CA TRP A 92 4.56 -0.42 4.05
C TRP A 92 5.30 0.67 4.81
N ASP A 93 5.87 0.28 5.95
CA ASP A 93 6.74 1.14 6.78
C ASP A 93 8.07 0.44 7.14
N PRO A 94 8.96 0.20 6.15
CA PRO A 94 10.19 -0.56 6.38
C PRO A 94 11.06 0.08 7.47
N PRO A 95 11.78 -0.70 8.30
CA PRO A 95 12.70 -0.17 9.29
C PRO A 95 13.89 0.56 8.63
N PRO A 96 14.64 1.41 9.37
CA PRO A 96 15.72 2.21 8.79
C PRO A 96 16.74 1.45 7.92
N PRO A 97 17.19 0.22 8.27
CA PRO A 97 18.12 -0.55 7.45
C PRO A 97 17.55 -0.99 6.08
N GLU A 98 16.22 -1.09 5.96
CA GLU A 98 15.53 -1.55 4.75
C GLU A 98 15.01 -0.38 3.89
N ARG A 99 15.09 0.86 4.39
CA ARG A 99 14.73 2.06 3.64
C ARG A 99 15.84 2.43 2.67
N TYR A 100 15.52 2.48 1.38
CA TYR A 100 16.44 2.96 0.37
C TYR A 100 16.84 4.42 0.61
N GLN A 101 18.14 4.69 0.65
CA GLN A 101 18.69 6.04 0.73
C GLN A 101 19.13 6.49 -0.67
N PHE A 102 18.59 7.61 -1.13
CA PHE A 102 18.96 8.19 -2.42
C PHE A 102 20.37 8.78 -2.34
N ASN A 103 21.28 8.26 -3.16
CA ASN A 103 22.68 8.69 -3.19
C ASN A 103 22.97 9.78 -4.23
N TYR A 104 22.05 10.00 -5.18
CA TYR A 104 22.27 10.87 -6.33
C TYR A 104 21.19 11.95 -6.43
N PRO A 105 21.54 13.19 -6.82
CA PRO A 105 20.56 14.25 -7.07
C PRO A 105 19.80 14.02 -8.39
N ARG A 106 18.71 14.77 -8.60
CA ARG A 106 18.03 14.80 -9.90
C ARG A 106 18.96 15.42 -10.96
N PRO A 107 19.05 14.84 -12.18
CA PRO A 107 19.78 15.46 -13.29
C PRO A 107 19.23 16.84 -13.66
N PRO A 108 20.04 17.74 -14.25
CA PRO A 108 19.55 19.01 -14.76
C PRO A 108 18.54 18.79 -15.91
N LYS A 109 17.65 19.77 -16.11
CA LYS A 109 16.68 19.73 -17.21
C LYS A 109 17.41 19.72 -18.57
N PRO A 110 17.16 18.75 -19.47
CA PRO A 110 17.78 18.73 -20.79
C PRO A 110 17.21 19.83 -21.70
N GLN A 111 17.96 20.22 -22.73
CA GLN A 111 17.48 21.16 -23.75
C GLN A 111 16.33 20.58 -24.58
N ALA A 112 16.43 19.31 -24.95
CA ALA A 112 15.40 18.56 -25.64
C ALA A 112 15.30 17.15 -25.03
N PRO A 113 14.10 16.67 -24.68
CA PRO A 113 13.93 15.34 -24.11
C PRO A 113 14.14 14.28 -25.20
N ARG A 114 15.01 13.31 -24.92
CA ARG A 114 15.13 12.05 -25.68
C ARG A 114 14.68 10.95 -24.74
N ILE A 115 13.48 10.44 -24.97
CA ILE A 115 12.78 9.57 -24.02
C ILE A 115 12.89 8.13 -24.52
N TYR A 116 13.39 7.26 -23.65
CA TYR A 116 13.28 5.81 -23.83
C TYR A 116 12.04 5.35 -23.06
N GLU A 117 10.96 5.02 -23.76
CA GLU A 117 9.76 4.45 -23.15
C GLU A 117 9.99 2.97 -22.84
N ALA A 118 9.61 2.53 -21.64
CA ALA A 118 9.88 1.16 -21.18
C ALA A 118 8.79 0.65 -20.24
N HIS A 119 8.68 -0.69 -20.18
CA HIS A 119 7.81 -1.40 -19.24
C HIS A 119 8.63 -2.46 -18.48
N VAL A 120 8.75 -2.30 -17.16
CA VAL A 120 9.62 -3.13 -16.31
C VAL A 120 9.29 -4.61 -16.44
N GLY A 121 8.02 -5.00 -16.29
CA GLY A 121 7.64 -6.42 -16.23
C GLY A 121 7.95 -7.26 -17.48
N MET A 122 8.12 -6.63 -18.65
CA MET A 122 8.37 -7.30 -19.94
C MET A 122 9.75 -6.98 -20.52
N SER A 123 10.66 -6.48 -19.69
CA SER A 123 11.98 -5.98 -20.11
C SER A 123 13.08 -7.05 -20.12
N SER A 124 12.75 -8.29 -19.76
CA SER A 124 13.67 -9.44 -19.83
C SER A 124 13.36 -10.30 -21.05
N SER A 125 14.36 -11.05 -21.53
CA SER A 125 14.17 -12.11 -22.52
C SER A 125 13.47 -13.35 -21.94
N GLU A 126 13.52 -13.53 -20.63
CA GLU A 126 12.90 -14.67 -19.95
C GLU A 126 11.37 -14.51 -19.90
N PRO A 127 10.60 -15.59 -20.10
CA PRO A 127 9.13 -15.56 -20.09
C PRO A 127 8.57 -15.50 -18.65
N ARG A 128 8.94 -14.45 -17.91
CA ARG A 128 8.52 -14.15 -16.54
C ARG A 128 8.32 -12.65 -16.34
N ILE A 129 7.66 -12.27 -15.26
CA ILE A 129 7.60 -10.86 -14.84
C ILE A 129 9.01 -10.45 -14.36
N ASN A 130 9.64 -9.50 -15.05
CA ASN A 130 10.94 -8.97 -14.66
C ASN A 130 10.83 -8.03 -13.44
N THR A 131 11.91 -7.87 -12.68
CA THR A 131 11.90 -7.04 -11.46
C THR A 131 12.44 -5.62 -11.70
N TYR A 132 12.10 -4.69 -10.80
CA TYR A 132 12.68 -3.34 -10.82
C TYR A 132 14.20 -3.32 -10.66
N ARG A 133 14.78 -4.31 -9.95
CA ARG A 133 16.24 -4.41 -9.76
C ARG A 133 16.93 -4.85 -11.05
N GLU A 134 16.45 -5.92 -11.67
CA GLU A 134 16.96 -6.40 -12.96
C GLU A 134 16.85 -5.33 -14.05
N PHE A 135 15.73 -4.60 -14.10
CA PHE A 135 15.61 -3.46 -15.02
C PHE A 135 16.67 -2.38 -14.75
N ALA A 136 16.90 -2.04 -13.48
CA ALA A 136 17.89 -1.03 -13.10
C ALA A 136 19.32 -1.46 -13.44
N ASP A 137 19.65 -2.73 -13.25
CA ASP A 137 21.01 -3.24 -13.41
C ASP A 137 21.35 -3.57 -14.87
N ASP A 138 20.39 -4.12 -15.64
CA ASP A 138 20.65 -4.68 -16.97
C ASP A 138 20.13 -3.83 -18.13
N VAL A 139 19.04 -3.08 -17.91
CA VAL A 139 18.35 -2.32 -18.97
C VAL A 139 18.76 -0.86 -18.95
N LEU A 140 18.81 -0.20 -17.79
CA LEU A 140 19.21 1.21 -17.70
C LEU A 140 20.62 1.47 -18.27
N ARG A 141 21.53 0.49 -18.25
CA ARG A 141 22.88 0.61 -18.83
C ARG A 141 22.90 0.67 -20.36
N ARG A 142 21.79 0.26 -21.01
CA ARG A 142 21.64 0.23 -22.47
C ARG A 142 20.94 1.49 -23.01
N ILE A 143 20.27 2.24 -22.12
CA ILE A 143 19.58 3.49 -22.39
C ILE A 143 20.57 4.65 -22.33
#